data_AF-A0A7C4YV81-F1
#
_entry.id   AF-A0A7C4YV81-F1
#
_cell.length_a   1.000
_cell.length_b   1.000
_cell.length_c   1.000
_cell.angle_alpha   90.00
_cell.angle_beta   90.00
_cell.angle_gamma   90.00
#
_symmetry.space_group_name_H-M   'P 1'
#
loop_
_entity.id
_entity.type
_entity.pdbx_description
1 polymer ?
#
loop_
_entity_poly.entity_id
_entity_poly.type
_entity_poly.pdbx_seq_one_letter_code
_entity_poly.pdbx_strand_id
1 'polypeptide(L)'
;MRPWLAFVIGAGLCWGTYVPLIAFGGKSLSDGTPGIGNRFAAILCVGGAYFVLAVVFPIGWFILNGGTGNAHFNFNGVTFSSLAGAAGALGAICVVFATAYADLKDRIYIAPLIFALAPVINVLVSLVWHPTAQSAFAFGPPHEMPGWKLIVGILLAGIGAGLVLYSKEEQEARTVRPPPVQTAPSEPGQP
;
A
#
# COMPACT_ATOMS: atom_id res chain seq x y z
N MET A 1 -13.61 16.20 -17.88
CA MET A 1 -13.53 15.30 -16.69
C MET A 1 -13.31 16.15 -15.45
N ARG A 2 -13.89 15.78 -14.30
CA ARG A 2 -13.65 16.48 -13.03
C ARG A 2 -12.19 16.24 -12.61
N PRO A 3 -11.34 17.27 -12.42
CA PRO A 3 -9.89 17.09 -12.19
C PRO A 3 -9.55 16.13 -11.04
N TRP A 4 -10.36 16.12 -9.98
CA TRP A 4 -10.17 15.23 -8.83
C TRP A 4 -10.25 13.73 -9.20
N LEU A 5 -11.00 13.34 -10.23
CA LEU A 5 -11.09 11.94 -10.67
C LEU A 5 -9.76 11.44 -11.24
N ALA A 6 -9.03 12.32 -11.94
CA ALA A 6 -7.71 11.96 -12.48
C ALA A 6 -6.71 11.68 -11.35
N PHE A 7 -6.73 12.48 -10.28
CA PHE A 7 -5.90 12.24 -9.09
C PHE A 7 -6.30 10.98 -8.32
N VAL A 8 -7.60 10.65 -8.25
CA VAL A 8 -8.05 9.39 -7.65
C VAL A 8 -7.56 8.18 -8.46
N ILE A 9 -7.67 8.22 -9.79
CA ILE A 9 -7.17 7.16 -10.67
C ILE A 9 -5.64 7.06 -10.52
N GLY A 10 -4.93 8.18 -10.54
CA GLY A 10 -3.48 8.23 -10.34
C GLY A 10 -3.06 7.66 -8.99
N ALA A 11 -3.76 8.02 -7.90
CA ALA A 11 -3.49 7.46 -6.57
C ALA A 11 -3.71 5.95 -6.53
N GLY A 12 -4.80 5.46 -7.15
CA GLY A 12 -5.07 4.02 -7.29
C GLY A 12 -3.99 3.29 -8.08
N LEU A 13 -3.50 3.87 -9.19
CA LEU A 13 -2.43 3.30 -10.00
C LEU A 13 -1.09 3.24 -9.24
N CYS A 14 -0.72 4.33 -8.56
CA CYS A 14 0.53 4.41 -7.79
C CYS A 14 0.54 3.40 -6.63
N TRP A 15 -0.53 3.34 -5.83
CA TRP A 15 -0.62 2.38 -4.73
C TRP A 15 -0.80 0.93 -5.21
N GLY A 16 -1.56 0.71 -6.29
CA GLY A 16 -1.78 -0.62 -6.86
C GLY A 16 -0.50 -1.24 -7.44
N THR A 17 0.38 -0.43 -8.03
CA THR A 17 1.67 -0.89 -8.59
C THR A 17 2.80 -0.98 -7.57
N TYR A 18 2.62 -0.38 -6.38
CA TYR A 18 3.65 -0.27 -5.36
C TYR A 18 4.19 -1.64 -4.89
N VAL A 19 3.30 -2.58 -4.50
CA VAL A 19 3.73 -3.87 -3.95
C VAL A 19 4.52 -4.71 -4.97
N PRO A 20 4.07 -4.88 -6.22
CA PRO A 20 4.86 -5.56 -7.26
C PRO A 20 6.22 -4.90 -7.51
N LEU A 21 6.28 -3.56 -7.58
CA LEU A 21 7.52 -2.82 -7.82
C LEU A 21 8.53 -3.04 -6.69
N ILE A 22 8.08 -3.05 -5.43
CA ILE A 22 8.95 -3.32 -4.28
C ILE A 22 9.37 -4.79 -4.19
N ALA A 23 8.47 -5.72 -4.49
CA ALA A 23 8.81 -7.14 -4.53
C ALA A 23 9.87 -7.43 -5.60
N PHE A 24 9.75 -6.82 -6.78
CA PHE A 24 10.73 -6.92 -7.86
C PHE A 24 12.02 -6.16 -7.53
N GLY A 25 11.93 -4.89 -7.16
CA GLY A 25 13.09 -4.05 -6.83
C GLY A 25 13.92 -4.62 -5.69
N GLY A 26 13.26 -5.14 -4.65
CA GLY A 26 13.92 -5.84 -3.54
C GLY A 26 14.56 -7.17 -3.93
N LYS A 27 14.14 -7.80 -5.04
CA LYS A 27 14.81 -8.98 -5.62
C LYS A 27 16.01 -8.55 -6.48
N SER A 28 15.85 -7.53 -7.31
CA SER A 28 16.92 -7.00 -8.17
C SER A 28 18.06 -6.40 -7.35
N LEU A 29 17.77 -5.74 -6.23
CA LEU A 29 18.76 -5.23 -5.28
C LEU A 29 19.43 -6.33 -4.45
N SER A 30 18.99 -7.60 -4.57
CA SER A 30 19.55 -8.70 -3.77
C SER A 30 20.67 -9.49 -4.44
N ASP A 31 20.93 -9.30 -5.73
CA ASP A 31 21.99 -9.96 -6.50
C ASP A 31 22.24 -11.45 -6.14
N GLY A 32 21.15 -12.19 -5.88
CA GLY A 32 21.21 -13.60 -5.49
C GLY A 32 21.65 -13.91 -4.05
N THR A 33 22.01 -12.91 -3.25
CA THR A 33 22.35 -13.06 -1.82
C THR A 33 21.22 -12.52 -0.93
N PRO A 34 20.42 -13.39 -0.29
CA PRO A 34 19.41 -12.95 0.66
C PRO A 34 20.07 -12.26 1.86
N GLY A 35 19.72 -11.00 2.11
CA GLY A 35 20.29 -10.23 3.21
C GLY A 35 19.43 -9.04 3.59
N ILE A 36 19.52 -8.62 4.86
CA ILE A 36 18.78 -7.47 5.39
C ILE A 36 19.25 -6.15 4.77
N GLY A 37 20.52 -6.06 4.34
CA GLY A 37 21.10 -4.89 3.67
C GLY A 37 20.34 -4.49 2.41
N ASN A 38 19.89 -5.48 1.63
CA ASN A 38 19.12 -5.25 0.39
C ASN A 38 17.73 -4.65 0.68
N ARG A 39 17.21 -4.86 1.88
CA ARG A 39 15.94 -4.27 2.35
C ARG A 39 16.11 -2.83 2.77
N PHE A 40 17.20 -2.52 3.47
CA PHE A 40 17.57 -1.14 3.76
C PHE A 40 17.87 -0.35 2.48
N ALA A 41 18.49 -0.96 1.47
CA ALA A 41 18.66 -0.34 0.16
C ALA A 41 17.31 -0.03 -0.51
N ALA A 42 16.36 -0.97 -0.51
CA ALA A 42 15.01 -0.73 -1.02
C ALA A 42 14.27 0.39 -0.25
N ILE A 43 14.35 0.39 1.09
CA ILE A 43 13.77 1.45 1.93
C ILE A 43 14.43 2.80 1.64
N LEU A 44 15.75 2.84 1.41
CA LEU A 44 16.48 4.05 1.06
C LEU A 44 16.01 4.61 -0.28
N CYS A 45 15.79 3.76 -1.29
CA CYS A 45 15.21 4.19 -2.57
C CYS A 45 13.79 4.76 -2.40
N VAL A 46 12.95 4.14 -1.57
CA VAL A 46 11.60 4.65 -1.26
C VAL A 46 11.68 5.99 -0.53
N GLY A 47 12.54 6.10 0.49
CA GLY A 47 12.74 7.31 1.26
C GLY A 47 13.26 8.46 0.41
N GLY A 48 14.21 8.19 -0.50
CA GLY A 48 14.71 9.17 -1.47
C GLY A 48 13.60 9.69 -2.38
N ALA A 49 12.76 8.80 -2.92
CA ALA A 49 11.61 9.20 -3.74
C ALA A 49 10.61 10.05 -2.93
N TYR A 50 10.35 9.68 -1.67
CA TYR A 50 9.46 10.46 -0.78
C TYR A 50 10.04 11.84 -0.49
N PHE A 51 11.35 11.95 -0.24
CA PHE A 51 11.99 13.24 -0.05
C PHE A 51 11.87 14.13 -1.28
N VAL A 52 12.14 13.60 -2.47
CA VAL A 52 12.02 14.37 -3.71
C VAL A 52 10.58 14.83 -3.94
N LEU A 53 9.59 13.95 -3.79
CA LEU A 53 8.19 14.28 -4.09
C LEU A 53 7.48 15.06 -2.98
N ALA A 54 7.83 14.84 -1.71
CA ALA A 54 7.17 15.48 -0.58
C ALA A 54 7.90 16.75 -0.07
N VAL A 55 9.18 16.92 -0.43
CA VAL A 55 9.98 18.08 0.01
C VAL A 55 10.44 18.92 -1.18
N VAL A 56 11.20 18.32 -2.10
CA VAL A 56 11.80 19.09 -3.21
C VAL A 56 10.74 19.63 -4.15
N PHE A 57 9.74 18.82 -4.52
CA PHE A 57 8.68 19.23 -5.44
C PHE A 57 7.81 20.39 -4.89
N PRO A 58 7.27 20.34 -3.66
CA PRO A 58 6.51 21.47 -3.10
C PRO A 58 7.35 22.73 -2.89
N ILE A 59 8.61 22.60 -2.46
CA ILE A 59 9.51 23.75 -2.32
C ILE A 59 9.77 24.40 -3.68
N GLY A 60 10.06 23.60 -4.70
CA GLY A 60 10.22 24.09 -6.07
C GLY A 60 8.98 24.84 -6.55
N TRP A 61 7.79 24.29 -6.27
CA TRP A 61 6.53 24.97 -6.57
C TRP A 61 6.39 26.31 -5.82
N PHE A 62 6.68 26.37 -4.52
CA PHE A 62 6.63 27.63 -3.76
C PHE A 62 7.61 28.69 -4.30
N ILE A 63 8.83 28.29 -4.63
CA ILE A 63 9.84 29.20 -5.20
C ILE A 63 9.36 29.77 -6.54
N LEU A 64 8.85 28.91 -7.42
CA LEU A 64 8.37 29.30 -8.75
C LEU A 64 7.11 30.19 -8.69
N ASN A 65 6.33 30.11 -7.61
CA ASN A 65 5.12 30.92 -7.41
C ASN A 65 5.34 32.14 -6.49
N GLY A 66 6.59 32.48 -6.18
CA GLY A 66 6.93 33.69 -5.42
C GLY A 66 6.60 33.64 -3.92
N GLY A 67 6.43 32.44 -3.36
CA GLY A 67 6.16 32.23 -1.94
C GLY A 67 5.16 31.11 -1.67
N THR A 68 4.71 31.00 -0.42
CA THR A 68 3.80 29.95 0.02
C THR A 68 2.33 30.18 -0.38
N GLY A 69 2.04 31.27 -1.12
CA GLY A 69 0.69 31.67 -1.50
C GLY A 69 -0.22 31.80 -0.27
N ASN A 70 -1.39 31.15 -0.32
CA ASN A 70 -2.39 31.11 0.76
C ASN A 70 -2.14 29.97 1.78
N ALA A 71 -0.96 29.35 1.83
CA ALA A 71 -0.69 28.27 2.77
C ALA A 71 -0.63 28.81 4.21
N HIS A 72 -1.53 28.31 5.07
CA HIS A 72 -1.57 28.66 6.49
C HIS A 72 -0.94 27.54 7.32
N PHE A 73 0.28 27.75 7.78
CA PHE A 73 1.00 26.82 8.66
C PHE A 73 0.54 27.00 10.11
N ASN A 74 -0.54 26.33 10.48
CA ASN A 74 -0.98 26.23 11.87
C ASN A 74 -0.45 24.94 12.52
N PHE A 75 -0.29 24.96 13.85
CA PHE A 75 0.29 23.84 14.60
C PHE A 75 -0.44 22.51 14.33
N ASN A 76 -1.78 22.50 14.40
CA ASN A 76 -2.56 21.30 14.13
C ASN A 76 -2.34 20.79 12.70
N GLY A 77 -2.41 21.66 11.70
CA GLY A 77 -2.20 21.32 10.29
C GLY A 77 -0.82 20.71 10.04
N VAL A 78 0.23 21.29 10.63
CA VAL A 78 1.60 20.76 10.55
C VAL A 78 1.71 19.41 11.24
N THR A 79 1.19 19.28 12.46
CA THR A 79 1.25 18.02 13.23
C THR A 79 0.52 16.89 12.52
N PHE A 80 -0.75 17.07 12.10
CA PHE A 80 -1.51 16.01 11.46
C PHE A 80 -0.99 15.67 10.06
N SER A 81 -0.50 16.65 9.30
CA SER A 81 0.16 16.37 8.01
C SER A 81 1.47 15.60 8.21
N SER A 82 2.24 15.92 9.25
CA SER A 82 3.46 15.20 9.60
C SER A 82 3.16 13.77 10.07
N LEU A 83 2.13 13.59 10.88
CA LEU A 83 1.67 12.26 11.32
C LEU A 83 1.17 11.42 10.14
N ALA A 84 0.44 12.02 9.20
CA ALA A 84 0.02 11.34 7.97
C ALA A 84 1.22 10.91 7.12
N GLY A 85 2.24 11.77 6.99
CA GLY A 85 3.49 11.45 6.31
C GLY A 85 4.26 10.30 7.00
N ALA A 86 4.37 10.36 8.33
CA ALA A 86 4.99 9.30 9.13
C ALA A 86 4.25 7.96 8.98
N ALA A 87 2.92 7.97 9.04
CA ALA A 87 2.10 6.78 8.84
C ALA A 87 2.31 6.17 7.44
N GLY A 88 2.40 6.99 6.41
CA GLY A 88 2.70 6.54 5.04
C GLY A 88 4.09 5.91 4.91
N ALA A 89 5.13 6.56 5.47
CA ALA A 89 6.50 6.05 5.44
C ALA A 89 6.64 4.74 6.25
N LEU A 90 6.02 4.65 7.42
CA LEU A 90 5.98 3.43 8.22
C LEU A 90 5.25 2.31 7.48
N GLY A 91 4.11 2.61 6.85
CA GLY A 91 3.39 1.64 6.01
C GLY A 91 4.24 1.09 4.87
N ALA A 92 4.99 1.95 4.18
CA ALA A 92 5.93 1.55 3.13
C ALA A 92 7.04 0.62 3.66
N ILE A 93 7.63 0.96 4.82
CA ILE A 93 8.63 0.12 5.49
C ILE A 93 8.03 -1.24 5.86
N CYS A 94 6.81 -1.27 6.41
CA CYS A 94 6.10 -2.49 6.75
C CYS A 94 5.85 -3.38 5.50
N VAL A 95 5.51 -2.80 4.35
CA VAL A 95 5.35 -3.57 3.09
C VAL A 95 6.67 -4.19 2.65
N VAL A 96 7.78 -3.43 2.72
CA VAL A 96 9.11 -3.95 2.36
C VAL A 96 9.48 -5.13 3.26
N PHE A 97 9.28 -5.01 4.57
CA PHE A 97 9.59 -6.12 5.49
C PHE A 97 8.59 -7.27 5.37
N ALA A 98 7.30 -7.02 5.15
CA ALA A 98 6.31 -8.08 4.94
C ALA A 98 6.67 -8.93 3.71
N THR A 99 7.02 -8.28 2.59
CA THR A 99 7.46 -8.99 1.38
C THR A 99 8.82 -9.67 1.53
N ALA A 100 9.65 -9.22 2.48
CA ALA A 100 10.95 -9.82 2.79
C ALA A 100 10.85 -11.07 3.67
N TYR A 101 9.96 -11.06 4.67
CA TYR A 101 9.79 -12.16 5.63
C TYR A 101 8.76 -13.21 5.21
N ALA A 102 7.86 -12.87 4.28
CA ALA A 102 6.91 -13.84 3.76
C ALA A 102 7.61 -14.90 2.91
N ASP A 103 7.27 -16.16 3.18
CA ASP A 103 7.59 -17.26 2.28
C ASP A 103 6.92 -17.04 0.92
N LEU A 104 7.45 -17.70 -0.12
CA LEU A 104 6.91 -17.61 -1.48
C LEU A 104 5.40 -17.98 -1.54
N LYS A 105 4.97 -18.89 -0.66
CA LYS A 105 3.58 -19.34 -0.50
C LYS A 105 2.68 -18.33 0.22
N ASP A 106 3.25 -17.40 0.98
CA ASP A 106 2.51 -16.44 1.80
C ASP A 106 2.48 -15.04 1.16
N ARG A 107 3.39 -14.77 0.21
CA ARG A 107 3.47 -13.51 -0.52
C ARG A 107 2.17 -13.17 -1.27
N ILE A 108 1.44 -14.20 -1.71
CA ILE A 108 0.08 -14.13 -2.29
C ILE A 108 -0.92 -13.39 -1.40
N TYR A 109 -0.75 -13.40 -0.07
CA TYR A 109 -1.70 -12.79 0.87
C TYR A 109 -1.34 -11.36 1.28
N ILE A 110 -0.12 -10.89 1.04
CA ILE A 110 0.36 -9.59 1.57
C ILE A 110 -0.47 -8.41 1.02
N ALA A 111 -0.49 -8.26 -0.30
CA ALA A 111 -1.24 -7.18 -0.93
C ALA A 111 -2.76 -7.28 -0.63
N PRO A 112 -3.42 -8.45 -0.79
CA PRO A 112 -4.82 -8.63 -0.40
C PRO A 112 -5.11 -8.16 1.03
N LEU A 113 -4.31 -8.59 2.01
CA LEU A 113 -4.54 -8.28 3.41
C LEU A 113 -4.39 -6.77 3.68
N ILE A 114 -3.34 -6.13 3.16
CA ILE A 114 -3.11 -4.70 3.37
C ILE A 114 -4.24 -3.87 2.77
N PHE A 115 -4.60 -4.14 1.52
CA PHE A 115 -5.61 -3.35 0.81
C PHE A 115 -7.05 -3.68 1.23
N ALA A 116 -7.30 -4.86 1.79
CA ALA A 116 -8.60 -5.18 2.41
C ALA A 116 -8.74 -4.57 3.82
N LEU A 117 -7.66 -4.49 4.60
CA LEU A 117 -7.67 -3.92 5.95
C LEU A 117 -7.71 -2.39 5.95
N ALA A 118 -7.08 -1.73 4.97
CA ALA A 118 -7.00 -0.27 4.93
C ALA A 118 -8.38 0.43 4.99
N PRO A 119 -9.41 0.02 4.21
CA PRO A 119 -10.75 0.59 4.33
C PRO A 119 -11.39 0.35 5.70
N VAL A 120 -11.18 -0.83 6.30
CA VAL A 120 -11.72 -1.18 7.63
C VAL A 120 -11.14 -0.25 8.68
N ILE A 121 -9.80 -0.12 8.73
CA ILE A 121 -9.10 0.74 9.69
C ILE A 121 -9.51 2.20 9.50
N ASN A 122 -9.59 2.68 8.26
CA ASN A 122 -10.02 4.04 7.97
C ASN A 122 -11.41 4.33 8.54
N VAL A 123 -12.36 3.40 8.39
CA VAL A 123 -13.69 3.58 8.98
C VAL A 123 -13.63 3.52 10.50
N LEU A 124 -12.98 2.53 11.10
CA LEU A 124 -12.89 2.42 12.56
C LEU A 124 -12.31 3.69 13.19
N VAL A 125 -11.25 4.24 12.59
CA VAL A 125 -10.66 5.52 13.02
C VAL A 125 -11.67 6.66 12.83
N SER A 126 -12.36 6.72 11.69
CA SER A 126 -13.38 7.76 11.41
C SER A 126 -14.61 7.69 12.32
N LEU A 127 -14.88 6.53 12.93
CA LEU A 127 -15.98 6.34 13.88
C LEU A 127 -15.66 6.85 15.28
N VAL A 128 -14.39 6.87 15.65
CA VAL A 128 -13.94 7.24 17.00
C VAL A 128 -13.29 8.61 17.04
N TRP A 129 -12.77 9.09 15.91
CA TRP A 129 -12.04 10.34 15.82
C TRP A 129 -12.87 11.40 15.07
N HIS A 130 -13.34 12.39 15.81
CA HIS A 130 -14.17 13.48 15.31
C HIS A 130 -13.50 14.83 15.57
N PRO A 131 -12.43 15.19 14.82
CA PRO A 131 -11.72 16.44 15.03
C PRO A 131 -12.66 17.63 14.82
N THR A 132 -12.67 18.56 15.78
CA THR A 132 -13.43 19.82 15.72
C THR A 132 -12.48 21.00 15.55
N ALA A 133 -12.99 22.18 15.19
CA ALA A 133 -12.17 23.38 15.03
C ALA A 133 -11.41 23.78 16.31
N GLN A 134 -11.92 23.38 17.48
CA GLN A 134 -11.38 23.73 18.80
C GLN A 134 -10.55 22.60 19.44
N SER A 135 -10.81 21.34 19.07
CA SER A 135 -10.08 20.18 19.59
C SER A 135 -9.77 19.18 18.47
N ALA A 136 -8.48 19.03 18.18
CA ALA A 136 -8.01 18.10 17.16
C ALA A 136 -7.96 16.63 17.65
N PHE A 137 -7.93 16.42 18.98
CA PHE A 137 -7.96 15.10 19.62
C PHE A 137 -9.33 14.81 20.26
N ALA A 138 -10.40 15.16 19.56
CA ALA A 138 -11.75 14.82 19.98
C ALA A 138 -12.05 13.36 19.61
N PHE A 139 -11.85 12.46 20.59
CA PHE A 139 -12.25 11.06 20.50
C PHE A 139 -13.55 10.84 21.28
N GLY A 140 -14.51 10.19 20.65
CA GLY A 140 -15.81 9.93 21.27
C GLY A 140 -16.63 8.92 20.48
N PRO A 141 -17.66 8.31 21.12
CA PRO A 141 -18.57 7.44 20.40
C PRO A 141 -19.34 8.25 19.34
N PRO A 142 -19.67 7.65 18.19
CA PRO A 142 -20.38 8.34 17.13
C PRO A 142 -21.78 8.75 17.63
N HIS A 143 -22.15 10.01 17.37
CA HIS A 143 -23.44 10.58 17.78
C HIS A 143 -24.63 9.86 17.15
N GLU A 144 -24.43 9.27 15.96
CA GLU A 144 -25.36 8.35 15.33
C GLU A 144 -24.64 7.07 14.95
N MET A 145 -25.18 5.91 15.34
CA MET A 145 -24.61 4.64 14.94
C MET A 145 -24.66 4.50 13.41
N PRO A 146 -23.57 4.10 12.77
CA PRO A 146 -23.58 3.91 11.33
C PRO A 146 -24.64 2.89 10.92
N GLY A 147 -25.45 3.24 9.92
CA GLY A 147 -26.42 2.32 9.35
C GLY A 147 -25.75 1.04 8.84
N TRP A 148 -26.49 -0.07 8.84
CA TRP A 148 -25.99 -1.41 8.45
C TRP A 148 -25.25 -1.46 7.10
N LYS A 149 -25.57 -0.53 6.19
CA LYS A 149 -24.93 -0.37 4.88
C LYS A 149 -23.42 -0.11 4.98
N LEU A 150 -22.95 0.59 6.01
CA LEU A 150 -21.51 0.87 6.18
C LEU A 150 -20.75 -0.42 6.48
N ILE A 151 -21.26 -1.22 7.40
CA ILE A 151 -20.65 -2.51 7.80
C ILE A 151 -20.63 -3.45 6.59
N VAL A 152 -21.76 -3.59 5.90
CA VAL A 152 -21.84 -4.43 4.69
C VAL A 152 -20.92 -3.92 3.59
N GLY A 153 -20.84 -2.60 3.37
CA GLY A 153 -19.96 -2.00 2.39
C GLY A 153 -18.48 -2.27 2.67
N ILE A 154 -18.06 -2.19 3.93
CA ILE A 154 -16.68 -2.52 4.34
C ILE A 154 -16.38 -3.99 4.08
N LEU A 155 -17.28 -4.89 4.48
CA LEU A 155 -17.10 -6.32 4.26
C LEU A 155 -17.00 -6.63 2.77
N LEU A 156 -17.90 -6.08 1.94
CA LEU A 156 -17.87 -6.29 0.50
C LEU A 156 -16.63 -5.69 -0.17
N ALA A 157 -16.19 -4.50 0.26
CA ALA A 157 -14.98 -3.87 -0.27
C ALA A 157 -13.73 -4.65 0.11
N GLY A 158 -13.62 -5.07 1.37
CA GLY A 158 -12.49 -5.88 1.86
C GLY A 158 -12.44 -7.25 1.20
N ILE A 159 -13.57 -7.96 1.12
CA ILE A 159 -13.66 -9.26 0.44
C ILE A 159 -13.37 -9.11 -1.06
N GLY A 160 -13.94 -8.09 -1.71
CA GLY A 160 -13.73 -7.84 -3.14
C GLY A 160 -12.27 -7.53 -3.47
N ALA A 161 -11.65 -6.59 -2.74
CA ALA A 161 -10.24 -6.24 -2.91
C ALA A 161 -9.33 -7.45 -2.61
N GLY A 162 -9.63 -8.18 -1.52
CA GLY A 162 -8.91 -9.39 -1.14
C GLY A 162 -8.98 -10.47 -2.21
N LEU A 163 -10.18 -10.73 -2.75
CA LEU A 163 -10.41 -11.74 -3.78
C LEU A 163 -9.70 -11.39 -5.09
N VAL A 164 -9.78 -10.13 -5.55
CA VAL A 164 -9.11 -9.69 -6.79
C VAL A 164 -7.61 -9.89 -6.69
N LEU A 165 -7.00 -9.45 -5.58
CA LEU A 165 -5.56 -9.54 -5.40
C LEU A 165 -5.13 -11.01 -5.16
N TYR A 166 -5.91 -11.79 -4.44
CA TYR A 166 -5.65 -13.21 -4.22
C TYR A 166 -5.71 -13.99 -5.54
N SER A 167 -6.74 -13.78 -6.36
CA SER A 167 -6.87 -14.44 -7.66
C SER A 167 -5.73 -14.07 -8.62
N LYS A 168 -5.28 -12.81 -8.65
CA LYS A 168 -4.12 -12.40 -9.45
C LYS A 168 -2.87 -13.18 -9.05
N GLU A 169 -2.55 -13.19 -7.76
CA GLU A 169 -1.36 -13.84 -7.25
C GLU A 169 -1.44 -15.38 -7.38
N GLU A 170 -2.64 -15.98 -7.30
CA GLU A 170 -2.85 -17.41 -7.56
C GLU A 170 -2.51 -17.77 -9.02
N GLN A 171 -2.90 -16.92 -9.98
CA GLN A 171 -2.55 -17.10 -11.39
C GLN A 171 -1.04 -17.00 -11.62
N GLU A 172 -0.38 -16.01 -11.01
CA GLU A 172 1.08 -15.85 -11.10
C GLU A 172 1.81 -17.05 -10.48
N ALA A 173 1.36 -17.57 -9.35
CA ALA A 173 1.94 -18.76 -8.72
C ALA A 173 1.78 -20.05 -9.55
N ARG A 174 0.66 -20.21 -10.26
CA ARG A 174 0.44 -21.35 -11.18
C ARG A 174 1.34 -21.28 -12.40
N THR A 175 1.59 -20.08 -12.92
CA THR A 175 2.42 -19.87 -14.12
C THR A 175 3.91 -20.17 -13.87
N VAL A 176 4.39 -19.98 -12.64
CA VAL A 176 5.78 -20.25 -12.24
C VAL A 176 6.03 -21.75 -11.98
N ARG A 177 4.99 -22.56 -11.76
CA ARG A 177 5.13 -24.00 -11.54
C ARG A 177 5.28 -24.72 -12.90
N PRO A 178 6.35 -25.49 -13.16
CA PRO A 178 6.48 -26.24 -14.41
C PRO A 178 5.28 -27.18 -14.56
N PRO A 179 4.79 -27.43 -15.79
CA PRO A 179 3.81 -28.49 -16.02
C PRO A 179 4.32 -29.79 -15.41
N PRO A 180 3.47 -30.62 -14.77
CA PRO A 180 3.88 -31.96 -14.37
C PRO A 180 4.48 -32.63 -15.60
N VAL A 181 5.72 -33.12 -15.48
CA VAL A 181 6.31 -33.97 -16.50
C VAL A 181 5.34 -35.14 -16.65
N GLN A 182 4.60 -35.19 -17.76
CA GLN A 182 3.88 -36.39 -18.14
C GLN A 182 4.95 -37.45 -18.36
N THR A 183 5.14 -38.31 -17.38
CA THR A 183 5.88 -39.56 -17.57
C THR A 183 5.11 -40.32 -18.63
N ALA A 184 5.61 -40.25 -19.88
CA ALA A 184 5.13 -41.11 -20.95
C ALA A 184 5.14 -42.56 -20.42
N PRO A 185 4.10 -43.37 -20.69
CA PRO A 185 4.11 -44.77 -20.33
C PRO A 185 5.36 -45.40 -20.94
N SER A 186 6.24 -45.92 -20.08
CA SER A 186 7.38 -46.73 -20.50
C SER A 186 6.85 -47.86 -21.37
N GLU A 187 7.19 -47.82 -22.65
CA GLU A 187 6.89 -48.86 -23.63
C GLU A 187 7.44 -50.20 -23.09
N PRO A 188 6.60 -51.24 -22.94
CA PRO A 188 7.05 -52.53 -22.45
C PRO A 188 8.09 -53.10 -23.42
N GLY A 189 9.29 -53.39 -22.90
CA GLY A 189 10.42 -53.88 -23.67
C GLY A 189 10.03 -55.04 -24.59
N GLN A 190 10.42 -54.91 -25.86
CA GLN A 190 10.37 -56.03 -26.79
C GLN A 190 11.55 -56.98 -26.54
N PRO A 191 11.32 -58.31 -26.61
CA PRO A 191 12.31 -59.36 -26.35
C PRO A 191 13.39 -59.47 -27.42
#